data_AF-A0AAE1LVV9-F1
#
_entry.id   AF-A0AAE1LVV9-F1
#
_cell.length_a   1.000
_cell.length_b   1.000
_cell.length_c   1.000
_cell.angle_alpha   90.00
_cell.angle_beta   90.00
_cell.angle_gamma   90.00
#
_symmetry.space_group_name_H-M   'P 1'
#
loop_
_entity.id
_entity.type
_entity.pdbx_description
1 polymer ?
#
loop_
_entity_poly.entity_id
_entity_poly.type
_entity_poly.pdbx_seq_one_letter_code
_entity_poly.pdbx_strand_id
1 'polypeptide(L)'
;MVSRKRFYDDLHVSAEGDTTAADLGFLLLAMKLMTWRPPSSEGDAPVVNQTARTATYRAAKQFGFELETAGVISLRVLQGMILVALYEIGHAIYPAAFMSVAASIRYAHGLGIQPGGMQRLKLPLTWVEEEERKRVWWSAFLLDRLSGMACPGCPAAIDEPRPEDPLPTDDALWDEGATKVPFSPLLKNPVSMEFGRFALLIQAFVLLSKVLRLTSSRDEQSHLLKDEAQQLERTVKALLYFGQMECKWRNGVPSCELHSISHISLITMYTSSKIPVEMPDNFVEPLADVLNSSNYEHMVTAARRGRDEISPFLIQILYQTSVQLLKRERPKNGGDWGETRVEKLKGALMWLDKRWQLAGVFRQALEAQQIALSRET
;
A
#
# COMPACT_ATOMS: atom_id res chain seq x y z
N MET A 1 8.30 -9.43 -1.35
CA MET A 1 9.48 -8.61 -0.99
C MET A 1 10.63 -9.45 -0.44
N VAL A 2 10.37 -10.36 0.50
CA VAL A 2 11.36 -11.36 0.97
C VAL A 2 11.13 -12.67 0.20
N SER A 3 12.19 -13.28 -0.33
CA SER A 3 12.10 -14.57 -1.03
C SER A 3 11.88 -15.69 -0.02
N ARG A 4 10.80 -16.46 -0.18
CA ARG A 4 10.47 -17.58 0.73
C ARG A 4 11.63 -18.57 0.82
N LYS A 5 12.17 -18.99 -0.33
CA LYS A 5 13.27 -19.95 -0.42
C LYS A 5 14.52 -19.46 0.34
N ARG A 6 15.04 -18.29 -0.04
CA ARG A 6 16.25 -17.71 0.59
C ARG A 6 16.06 -17.48 2.09
N PHE A 7 14.88 -17.06 2.52
CA PHE A 7 14.58 -16.84 3.94
C PHE A 7 14.64 -18.13 4.77
N TYR A 8 14.11 -19.24 4.25
CA TYR A 8 14.25 -20.54 4.93
C TYR A 8 15.70 -21.05 4.88
N ASP A 9 16.40 -20.92 3.74
CA ASP A 9 17.82 -21.27 3.63
C ASP A 9 18.67 -20.48 4.66
N ASP A 10 18.46 -19.16 4.76
CA ASP A 10 19.10 -18.26 5.74
C ASP A 10 18.79 -18.65 7.20
N LEU A 11 17.54 -19.05 7.49
CA LEU A 11 17.13 -19.51 8.82
C LEU A 11 17.77 -20.84 9.19
N HIS A 12 17.87 -21.79 8.26
CA HIS A 12 18.55 -23.07 8.50
C HIS A 12 20.04 -22.85 8.81
N VAL A 13 20.73 -22.06 7.99
CA VAL A 13 22.14 -21.70 8.22
C VAL A 13 22.33 -20.96 9.56
N SER A 14 21.40 -20.07 9.93
CA SER A 14 21.46 -19.38 11.23
C SER A 14 21.10 -20.26 12.43
N ALA A 15 20.41 -21.40 12.24
CA ALA A 15 20.09 -22.33 13.31
C ALA A 15 21.20 -23.36 13.56
N GLU A 16 22.05 -23.59 12.55
CA GLU A 16 23.23 -24.46 12.63
C GLU A 16 24.50 -23.75 13.15
N GLY A 17 24.51 -22.40 13.13
CA GLY A 17 25.62 -21.59 13.62
C GLY A 17 25.35 -20.89 14.97
N ASP A 18 26.43 -20.57 15.71
CA ASP A 18 26.36 -19.98 17.06
C ASP A 18 25.82 -18.53 17.10
N THR A 19 25.73 -17.82 15.96
CA THR A 19 25.32 -16.41 15.92
C THR A 19 24.42 -16.07 14.72
N THR A 20 23.22 -15.56 14.99
CA THR A 20 22.36 -14.95 13.95
C THR A 20 22.97 -13.63 13.46
N ALA A 21 23.07 -13.47 12.14
CA ALA A 21 23.49 -12.21 11.53
C ALA A 21 22.54 -11.06 11.93
N ALA A 22 23.11 -9.92 12.33
CA ALA A 22 22.33 -8.80 12.87
C ALA A 22 21.28 -8.25 11.89
N ASP A 23 21.54 -8.32 10.58
CA ASP A 23 20.60 -7.89 9.54
C ASP A 23 19.38 -8.82 9.43
N LEU A 24 19.58 -10.14 9.57
CA LEU A 24 18.50 -11.13 9.68
C LEU A 24 17.72 -10.95 10.99
N GLY A 25 18.41 -10.68 12.10
CA GLY A 25 17.78 -10.38 13.39
C GLY A 25 16.84 -9.17 13.32
N PHE A 26 17.26 -8.09 12.66
CA PHE A 26 16.41 -6.91 12.44
C PHE A 26 15.23 -7.19 11.50
N LEU A 27 15.45 -7.95 10.41
CA LEU A 27 14.36 -8.38 9.53
C LEU A 27 13.30 -9.20 10.29
N LEU A 28 13.72 -10.16 11.12
CA LEU A 28 12.83 -10.97 11.96
C LEU A 28 12.05 -10.11 12.98
N LEU A 29 12.70 -9.11 13.58
CA LEU A 29 12.04 -8.16 14.48
C LEU A 29 10.98 -7.32 13.75
N ALA A 30 11.27 -6.86 12.53
CA ALA A 30 10.33 -6.12 11.68
C ALA A 30 9.16 -6.99 11.19
N MET A 31 9.41 -8.27 10.85
CA MET A 31 8.34 -9.25 10.58
C MET A 31 7.44 -9.47 11.81
N LYS A 32 8.03 -9.63 13.00
CA LYS A 32 7.30 -9.76 14.27
C LYS A 32 6.50 -8.50 14.61
N LEU A 33 6.97 -7.32 14.23
CA LEU A 33 6.24 -6.07 14.44
C LEU A 33 4.94 -6.03 13.61
N MET A 34 4.97 -6.53 12.37
CA MET A 34 3.82 -6.59 11.47
C MET A 34 2.68 -7.51 11.94
N THR A 35 2.93 -8.41 12.90
CA THR A 35 1.93 -9.35 13.46
C THR A 35 1.13 -8.77 14.65
N TRP A 36 1.21 -7.46 14.91
CA TRP A 36 0.35 -6.69 15.84
C TRP A 36 -0.68 -5.86 15.02
N ARG A 37 -2.00 -5.80 15.23
CA ARG A 37 -2.95 -6.28 16.28
C ARG A 37 -3.06 -5.44 17.58
N PRO A 38 -3.81 -4.32 17.55
CA PRO A 38 -4.32 -3.66 18.75
C PRO A 38 -5.09 -4.62 19.67
N PRO A 39 -5.03 -4.46 21.01
CA PRO A 39 -5.81 -5.28 21.94
C PRO A 39 -7.32 -5.04 21.77
N SER A 40 -8.11 -6.10 21.82
CA SER A 40 -9.57 -6.02 21.84
C SER A 40 -10.06 -5.36 23.14
N SER A 41 -11.05 -4.47 23.06
CA SER A 41 -11.78 -3.95 24.23
C SER A 41 -12.82 -4.93 24.81
N GLU A 42 -12.81 -6.19 24.35
CA GLU A 42 -13.80 -7.23 24.66
C GLU A 42 -13.38 -8.10 25.87
N GLY A 43 -12.87 -7.49 26.94
CA GLY A 43 -12.52 -8.20 28.17
C GLY A 43 -12.26 -7.28 29.36
N ASP A 44 -12.53 -7.77 30.57
CA ASP A 44 -12.51 -7.01 31.85
C ASP A 44 -11.11 -6.53 32.31
N ALA A 45 -10.09 -6.64 31.47
CA ALA A 45 -8.78 -6.05 31.74
C ALA A 45 -8.87 -4.51 31.62
N PRO A 46 -8.25 -3.75 32.52
CA PRO A 46 -8.27 -2.29 32.43
C PRO A 46 -7.70 -1.82 31.09
N VAL A 47 -8.37 -0.85 30.47
CA VAL A 47 -7.97 -0.25 29.18
C VAL A 47 -6.68 0.57 29.36
N VAL A 48 -5.56 -0.15 29.45
CA VAL A 48 -4.24 0.44 29.22
C VAL A 48 -4.22 0.84 27.75
N ASN A 49 -4.09 2.14 27.47
CA ASN A 49 -4.01 2.70 26.13
C ASN A 49 -2.73 2.24 25.40
N GLN A 50 -2.72 0.99 24.94
CA GLN A 50 -1.60 0.38 24.20
C GLN A 50 -1.59 0.90 22.77
N THR A 51 -0.91 2.03 22.58
CA THR A 51 -0.62 2.60 21.27
C THR A 51 0.24 1.65 20.43
N ALA A 52 0.16 1.73 19.10
CA ALA A 52 1.11 1.07 18.19
C ALA A 52 2.60 1.45 18.42
N ARG A 53 2.89 2.50 19.20
CA ARG A 53 4.26 2.83 19.66
C ARG A 53 4.71 1.88 20.79
N THR A 54 4.61 0.58 20.55
CA THR A 54 4.96 -0.51 21.47
C THR A 54 6.46 -0.56 21.80
N ALA A 55 6.85 -1.32 22.81
CA ALA A 55 8.27 -1.58 23.09
C ALA A 55 8.98 -2.24 21.88
N THR A 56 8.32 -3.20 21.22
CA THR A 56 8.82 -3.85 20.00
C THR A 56 9.05 -2.85 18.86
N TYR A 57 8.14 -1.89 18.65
CA TYR A 57 8.32 -0.82 17.67
C TYR A 57 9.55 0.04 17.98
N ARG A 58 9.71 0.47 19.24
CA ARG A 58 10.87 1.29 19.65
C ARG A 58 12.18 0.53 19.47
N ALA A 59 12.22 -0.75 19.88
CA ALA A 59 13.38 -1.62 19.69
C ALA A 59 13.72 -1.80 18.20
N ALA A 60 12.72 -1.95 17.31
CA ALA A 60 12.96 -2.01 15.87
C ALA A 60 13.56 -0.71 15.32
N LYS A 61 13.06 0.46 15.75
CA LYS A 61 13.62 1.76 15.35
C LYS A 61 15.05 1.96 15.86
N GLN A 62 15.34 1.56 17.09
CA GLN A 62 16.68 1.63 17.68
C GLN A 62 17.66 0.70 16.95
N PHE A 63 17.29 -0.57 16.75
CA PHE A 63 18.14 -1.55 16.07
C PHE A 63 18.41 -1.18 14.61
N GLY A 64 17.42 -0.67 13.89
CA GLY A 64 17.62 -0.15 12.52
C GLY A 64 18.63 1.00 12.48
N PHE A 65 18.53 1.96 13.40
CA PHE A 65 19.49 3.06 13.53
C PHE A 65 20.89 2.57 13.92
N GLU A 66 21.00 1.63 14.85
CA GLU A 66 22.28 1.02 15.25
C GLU A 66 22.99 0.36 14.05
N LEU A 67 22.25 -0.39 13.23
CA LEU A 67 22.78 -0.98 11.98
C LEU A 67 23.24 0.08 10.97
N GLU A 68 22.50 1.18 10.80
CA GLU A 68 22.91 2.32 9.98
C GLU A 68 24.21 2.96 10.51
N THR A 69 24.31 3.22 11.82
CA THR A 69 25.53 3.79 12.43
C THR A 69 26.75 2.87 12.38
N ALA A 70 26.53 1.55 12.41
CA ALA A 70 27.57 0.54 12.21
C ALA A 70 27.97 0.36 10.73
N GLY A 71 27.34 1.08 9.79
CA GLY A 71 27.62 0.99 8.36
C GLY A 71 27.14 -0.30 7.70
N VAL A 72 26.21 -1.04 8.34
CA VAL A 72 25.68 -2.30 7.80
C VAL A 72 24.78 -2.00 6.60
N ILE A 73 25.28 -2.33 5.40
CA ILE A 73 24.58 -2.13 4.13
C ILE A 73 24.15 -3.47 3.51
N SER A 74 22.88 -3.87 3.70
CA SER A 74 22.36 -5.19 3.29
C SER A 74 20.90 -5.13 2.82
N LEU A 75 20.50 -6.08 1.96
CA LEU A 75 19.12 -6.19 1.49
C LEU A 75 18.12 -6.51 2.62
N ARG A 76 18.53 -7.30 3.63
CA ARG A 76 17.68 -7.67 4.77
C ARG A 76 17.37 -6.46 5.66
N VAL A 77 18.33 -5.54 5.81
CA VAL A 77 18.10 -4.29 6.52
C VAL A 77 17.05 -3.46 5.79
N LEU A 78 17.19 -3.24 4.48
CA LEU A 78 16.19 -2.51 3.70
C LEU A 78 14.80 -3.16 3.76
N GLN A 79 14.73 -4.49 3.68
CA GLN A 79 13.48 -5.23 3.86
C GLN A 79 12.85 -4.94 5.24
N GLY A 80 13.64 -4.94 6.30
CA GLY A 80 13.21 -4.56 7.65
C GLY A 80 12.71 -3.11 7.74
N MET A 81 13.44 -2.15 7.15
CA MET A 81 13.05 -0.74 7.11
C MET A 81 11.69 -0.53 6.42
N ILE A 82 11.47 -1.19 5.27
CA ILE A 82 10.21 -1.11 4.52
C ILE A 82 9.04 -1.69 5.34
N LEU A 83 9.24 -2.80 6.07
CA LEU A 83 8.23 -3.36 6.96
C LEU A 83 7.91 -2.42 8.13
N VAL A 84 8.92 -1.78 8.73
CA VAL A 84 8.72 -0.77 9.78
C VAL A 84 7.96 0.47 9.24
N ALA A 85 8.29 0.93 8.03
CA ALA A 85 7.59 2.04 7.38
C ALA A 85 6.11 1.70 7.10
N LEU A 86 5.83 0.49 6.60
CA LEU A 86 4.46 0.00 6.37
C LEU A 86 3.66 -0.12 7.68
N TYR A 87 4.30 -0.59 8.76
CA TYR A 87 3.71 -0.60 10.11
C TYR A 87 3.33 0.81 10.57
N GLU A 88 4.24 1.78 10.43
CA GLU A 88 3.99 3.17 10.79
C GLU A 88 2.82 3.77 9.99
N ILE A 89 2.71 3.48 8.69
CA ILE A 89 1.59 3.94 7.84
C ILE A 89 0.27 3.31 8.28
N GLY A 90 0.21 1.97 8.41
CA GLY A 90 -1.01 1.25 8.79
C GLY A 90 -1.51 1.56 10.20
N HIS A 91 -0.65 2.11 11.07
CA HIS A 91 -1.00 2.58 12.41
C HIS A 91 -1.00 4.12 12.56
N ALA A 92 -1.00 4.88 11.45
CA ALA A 92 -1.06 6.34 11.43
C ALA A 92 0.04 7.05 12.28
N ILE A 93 1.24 6.46 12.34
CA ILE A 93 2.39 6.97 13.09
C ILE A 93 3.13 8.04 12.26
N TYR A 94 2.45 9.16 12.00
CA TYR A 94 3.06 10.34 11.37
C TYR A 94 3.73 11.25 12.42
N PRO A 95 4.80 12.00 12.07
CA PRO A 95 5.48 12.03 10.77
C PRO A 95 6.50 10.88 10.56
N ALA A 96 6.66 9.95 11.52
CA ALA A 96 7.68 8.91 11.47
C ALA A 96 7.60 8.05 10.20
N ALA A 97 6.38 7.66 9.79
CA ALA A 97 6.10 6.95 8.54
C ALA A 97 6.80 7.58 7.32
N PHE A 98 6.62 8.88 7.12
CA PHE A 98 7.19 9.63 5.99
C PHE A 98 8.73 9.59 6.02
N MET A 99 9.33 9.77 7.20
CA MET A 99 10.78 9.71 7.39
C MET A 99 11.35 8.31 7.13
N SER A 100 10.67 7.25 7.58
CA SER A 100 11.11 5.86 7.34
C SER A 100 11.04 5.46 5.87
N VAL A 101 10.01 5.93 5.15
CA VAL A 101 9.91 5.73 3.70
C VAL A 101 11.08 6.43 2.99
N ALA A 102 11.32 7.71 3.28
CA ALA A 102 12.44 8.46 2.70
C ALA A 102 13.80 7.83 3.02
N ALA A 103 14.01 7.34 4.25
CA ALA A 103 15.22 6.62 4.65
C ALA A 103 15.40 5.31 3.86
N SER A 104 14.33 4.51 3.74
CA SER A 104 14.33 3.25 2.96
C SER A 104 14.72 3.49 1.50
N ILE A 105 14.24 4.58 0.91
CA ILE A 105 14.54 4.97 -0.47
C ILE A 105 16.01 5.37 -0.63
N ARG A 106 16.55 6.19 0.28
CA ARG A 106 17.97 6.54 0.29
C ARG A 106 18.86 5.31 0.48
N TYR A 107 18.44 4.37 1.33
CA TYR A 107 19.12 3.10 1.54
C TYR A 107 19.08 2.21 0.28
N ALA A 108 17.95 2.14 -0.43
CA ALA A 108 17.83 1.44 -1.71
C ALA A 108 18.78 2.00 -2.79
N HIS A 109 18.88 3.32 -2.90
CA HIS A 109 19.87 3.98 -3.76
C HIS A 109 21.32 3.69 -3.30
N GLY A 110 21.55 3.56 -1.99
CA GLY A 110 22.83 3.12 -1.43
C GLY A 110 23.24 1.71 -1.84
N LEU A 111 22.28 0.78 -1.92
CA LEU A 111 22.52 -0.58 -2.43
C LEU A 111 22.71 -0.62 -3.96
N GLY A 112 22.13 0.35 -4.68
CA GLY A 112 22.14 0.40 -6.14
C GLY A 112 21.16 -0.58 -6.79
N ILE A 113 20.00 -0.83 -6.16
CA ILE A 113 18.98 -1.79 -6.65
C ILE A 113 17.92 -1.17 -7.57
N GLN A 114 17.93 0.15 -7.76
CA GLN A 114 17.05 0.84 -8.69
C GLN A 114 17.32 0.47 -10.17
N PRO A 115 16.34 0.53 -11.08
CA PRO A 115 16.54 0.30 -12.50
C PRO A 115 17.65 1.16 -13.12
N GLY A 116 18.67 0.52 -13.69
CA GLY A 116 19.87 1.21 -14.21
C GLY A 116 20.81 1.76 -13.12
N GLY A 117 20.61 1.38 -11.86
CA GLY A 117 21.54 1.67 -10.78
C GLY A 117 22.87 0.95 -10.95
N MET A 118 23.96 1.63 -10.62
CA MET A 118 25.27 0.99 -10.44
C MET A 118 25.20 0.12 -9.19
N GLN A 119 25.11 -1.20 -9.36
CA GLN A 119 25.06 -2.15 -8.24
C GLN A 119 26.30 -1.99 -7.36
N ARG A 120 26.09 -1.56 -6.11
CA ARG A 120 27.15 -1.42 -5.11
C ARG A 120 27.29 -2.68 -4.25
N LEU A 121 26.24 -3.50 -4.21
CA LEU A 121 26.30 -4.89 -3.77
C LEU A 121 27.08 -5.75 -4.77
N LYS A 122 27.50 -6.95 -4.32
CA LYS A 122 27.92 -8.03 -5.22
C LYS A 122 26.81 -8.31 -6.25
N LEU A 123 27.19 -8.67 -7.47
CA LEU A 123 26.27 -9.15 -8.50
C LEU A 123 25.35 -10.25 -7.94
N PRO A 124 24.05 -10.29 -8.29
CA PRO A 124 23.14 -11.32 -7.82
C PRO A 124 23.64 -12.69 -8.30
N LEU A 125 23.76 -13.65 -7.38
CA LEU A 125 24.26 -15.00 -7.73
C LEU A 125 23.17 -15.88 -8.34
N THR A 126 21.91 -15.50 -8.15
CA THR A 126 20.74 -16.21 -8.68
C THR A 126 19.70 -15.21 -9.18
N TRP A 127 18.87 -15.64 -10.13
CA TRP A 127 17.74 -14.83 -10.60
C TRP A 127 16.72 -14.56 -9.48
N VAL A 128 16.60 -15.47 -8.50
CA VAL A 128 15.73 -15.33 -7.33
C VAL A 128 16.17 -14.15 -6.45
N GLU A 129 17.49 -13.94 -6.31
CA GLU A 129 18.07 -12.78 -5.64
C GLU A 129 17.87 -11.48 -6.45
N GLU A 130 18.05 -11.52 -7.77
CA GLU A 130 17.80 -10.36 -8.63
C GLU A 130 16.33 -9.92 -8.56
N GLU A 131 15.40 -10.87 -8.64
CA GLU A 131 13.97 -10.66 -8.51
C GLU A 131 13.60 -10.16 -7.10
N GLU A 132 14.28 -10.64 -6.05
CA GLU A 132 14.11 -10.10 -4.70
C GLU A 132 14.55 -8.64 -4.60
N ARG A 133 15.73 -8.27 -5.14
CA ARG A 133 16.21 -6.87 -5.20
C ARG A 133 15.21 -5.98 -5.96
N LYS A 134 14.72 -6.45 -7.11
CA LYS A 134 13.70 -5.76 -7.92
C LYS A 134 12.40 -5.56 -7.14
N ARG A 135 11.94 -6.59 -6.43
CA ARG A 135 10.73 -6.53 -5.61
C ARG A 135 10.87 -5.58 -4.42
N VAL A 136 12.05 -5.52 -3.79
CA VAL A 136 12.37 -4.57 -2.72
C VAL A 136 12.35 -3.13 -3.22
N TRP A 137 12.96 -2.83 -4.37
CA TRP A 137 12.89 -1.51 -5.00
C TRP A 137 11.43 -1.07 -5.25
N TRP A 138 10.64 -1.93 -5.88
CA TRP A 138 9.24 -1.61 -6.15
C TRP A 138 8.39 -1.48 -4.87
N SER A 139 8.68 -2.24 -3.82
CA SER A 139 8.04 -2.04 -2.51
C SER A 139 8.33 -0.65 -1.93
N ALA A 140 9.56 -0.13 -2.06
CA ALA A 140 9.88 1.24 -1.65
C ALA A 140 9.13 2.29 -2.49
N PHE A 141 9.03 2.10 -3.81
CA PHE A 141 8.23 2.96 -4.70
C PHE A 141 6.75 3.01 -4.31
N LEU A 142 6.14 1.86 -3.99
CA LEU A 142 4.76 1.78 -3.52
C LEU A 142 4.54 2.61 -2.24
N LEU A 143 5.45 2.50 -1.26
CA LEU A 143 5.34 3.25 -0.01
C LEU A 143 5.58 4.76 -0.21
N ASP A 144 6.48 5.15 -1.12
CA ASP A 144 6.70 6.56 -1.48
C ASP A 144 5.39 7.21 -1.96
N ARG A 145 4.74 6.59 -2.95
CA ARG A 145 3.46 7.05 -3.50
C ARG A 145 2.31 7.00 -2.49
N LEU A 146 2.29 6.01 -1.60
CA LEU A 146 1.35 5.97 -0.47
C LEU A 146 1.56 7.14 0.51
N SER A 147 2.82 7.44 0.85
CA SER A 147 3.15 8.52 1.78
C SER A 147 2.78 9.91 1.23
N GLY A 148 2.94 10.13 -0.08
CA GLY A 148 2.52 11.36 -0.76
C GLY A 148 1.00 11.61 -0.72
N MET A 149 0.17 10.57 -0.66
CA MET A 149 -1.28 10.73 -0.45
C MET A 149 -1.64 11.19 0.97
N ALA A 150 -0.81 10.86 1.96
CA ALA A 150 -1.01 11.26 3.35
C ALA A 150 -0.41 12.64 3.69
N CYS A 151 0.60 13.10 2.91
CA CYS A 151 1.12 14.46 2.97
C CYS A 151 0.93 15.18 1.61
N PRO A 152 -0.24 15.82 1.37
CA PRO A 152 -0.43 16.67 0.20
C PRO A 152 0.62 17.78 0.13
N GLY A 153 1.35 17.84 -0.99
CA GLY A 153 2.42 18.82 -1.21
C GLY A 153 3.82 18.38 -0.78
N CYS A 154 3.97 17.25 -0.08
CA CYS A 154 5.28 16.61 0.05
C CYS A 154 5.73 16.07 -1.34
N PRO A 155 6.95 16.37 -1.83
CA PRO A 155 7.46 15.75 -3.05
C PRO A 155 7.73 14.25 -2.83
N ALA A 156 7.50 13.45 -3.87
CA ALA A 156 7.92 12.05 -3.90
C ALA A 156 9.45 11.95 -3.85
N ALA A 157 9.99 10.95 -3.16
CA ALA A 157 11.44 10.76 -3.03
C ALA A 157 12.03 9.85 -4.13
N ILE A 158 11.20 9.08 -4.85
CA ILE A 158 11.58 8.35 -6.07
C ILE A 158 10.99 9.07 -7.30
N ASP A 159 11.84 9.33 -8.30
CA ASP A 159 11.44 9.87 -9.61
C ASP A 159 10.41 8.98 -10.34
N GLU A 160 9.89 9.44 -11.48
CA GLU A 160 8.96 8.63 -12.26
C GLU A 160 9.67 7.44 -12.94
N PRO A 161 9.14 6.20 -12.78
CA PRO A 161 9.68 5.05 -13.48
C PRO A 161 9.60 5.19 -14.99
N ARG A 162 10.64 4.71 -15.69
CA ARG A 162 10.72 4.75 -17.15
C ARG A 162 9.90 3.62 -17.78
N PRO A 163 9.42 3.80 -19.02
CA PRO A 163 8.71 2.74 -19.76
C PRO A 163 9.53 1.43 -19.91
N GLU A 164 10.86 1.54 -19.89
CA GLU A 164 11.83 0.43 -19.98
C GLU A 164 12.14 -0.25 -18.64
N ASP A 165 11.67 0.28 -17.50
CA ASP A 165 12.02 -0.29 -16.21
C ASP A 165 11.34 -1.67 -16.01
N PRO A 166 12.08 -2.70 -15.54
CA PRO A 166 11.57 -4.06 -15.44
C PRO A 166 10.64 -4.25 -14.24
N LEU A 167 9.49 -4.85 -14.52
CA LEU A 167 8.52 -5.27 -13.52
C LEU A 167 8.89 -6.65 -12.93
N PRO A 168 8.37 -6.97 -11.73
CA PRO A 168 8.45 -8.31 -11.14
C PRO A 168 7.83 -9.40 -12.03
N THR A 169 8.32 -10.62 -11.87
CA THR A 169 7.76 -11.83 -12.51
C THR A 169 6.53 -12.34 -11.75
N ASP A 170 5.88 -13.42 -12.20
CA ASP A 170 4.82 -14.10 -11.43
C ASP A 170 5.36 -14.58 -10.06
N ASP A 171 4.50 -14.49 -9.03
CA ASP A 171 4.85 -14.79 -7.64
C ASP A 171 5.16 -16.28 -7.42
N ALA A 172 4.41 -17.18 -8.08
CA ALA A 172 4.59 -18.63 -7.91
C ALA A 172 5.93 -19.09 -8.50
N LEU A 173 6.31 -18.59 -9.68
CA LEU A 173 7.59 -18.90 -10.32
C LEU A 173 8.78 -18.47 -9.44
N TRP A 174 8.65 -17.34 -8.73
CA TRP A 174 9.67 -16.81 -7.82
C TRP A 174 9.75 -17.60 -6.51
N ASP A 175 8.61 -17.96 -5.91
CA ASP A 175 8.56 -18.76 -4.68
C ASP A 175 9.06 -20.21 -4.88
N GLU A 176 8.74 -20.82 -6.02
CA GLU A 176 9.27 -22.15 -6.40
C GLU A 176 10.76 -22.10 -6.77
N GLY A 177 11.28 -20.92 -7.12
CA GLY A 177 12.64 -20.75 -7.61
C GLY A 177 12.88 -21.51 -8.91
N ALA A 178 11.96 -21.35 -9.86
CA ALA A 178 11.92 -22.02 -11.17
C ALA A 178 13.31 -22.16 -11.84
N THR A 179 13.55 -23.33 -12.46
CA THR A 179 14.84 -23.71 -13.06
C THR A 179 15.20 -22.90 -14.31
N LYS A 180 14.23 -22.29 -14.96
CA LYS A 180 14.44 -21.31 -16.05
C LYS A 180 14.12 -19.91 -15.53
N VAL A 181 15.01 -18.97 -15.79
CA VAL A 181 14.80 -17.55 -15.47
C VAL A 181 13.57 -17.04 -16.23
N PRO A 182 12.50 -16.57 -15.56
CA PRO A 182 11.33 -16.03 -16.25
C PRO A 182 11.65 -14.69 -16.90
N PHE A 183 11.01 -14.39 -18.03
CA PHE A 183 11.10 -13.06 -18.64
C PHE A 183 10.44 -12.02 -17.72
N SER A 184 11.14 -10.91 -17.47
CA SER A 184 10.59 -9.79 -16.70
C SER A 184 9.83 -8.84 -17.63
N PRO A 185 8.52 -8.63 -17.46
CA PRO A 185 7.79 -7.66 -18.27
C PRO A 185 8.32 -6.24 -18.05
N LEU A 186 8.21 -5.38 -19.06
CA LEU A 186 8.59 -3.97 -18.95
C LEU A 186 7.38 -3.10 -18.64
N LEU A 187 7.56 -1.98 -17.96
CA LEU A 187 6.47 -1.08 -17.58
C LEU A 187 5.60 -0.62 -18.76
N LYS A 188 6.19 -0.46 -19.95
CA LYS A 188 5.51 -0.10 -21.20
C LYS A 188 4.64 -1.19 -21.82
N ASN A 189 4.83 -2.45 -21.42
CA ASN A 189 4.10 -3.54 -22.00
C ASN A 189 2.61 -3.43 -21.61
N PRO A 190 1.67 -3.73 -22.53
CA PRO A 190 0.26 -3.74 -22.19
C PRO A 190 -0.03 -4.78 -21.10
N VAL A 191 -1.07 -4.52 -20.33
CA VAL A 191 -1.55 -5.41 -19.25
C VAL A 191 -1.84 -6.81 -19.82
N SER A 192 -1.31 -7.86 -19.20
CA SER A 192 -1.39 -9.25 -19.68
C SER A 192 -1.68 -10.24 -18.54
N MET A 193 -2.31 -11.38 -18.84
CA MET A 193 -2.62 -12.44 -17.84
C MET A 193 -1.37 -13.18 -17.35
N GLU A 194 -0.27 -13.04 -18.09
CA GLU A 194 1.06 -13.55 -17.74
C GLU A 194 1.75 -12.71 -16.66
N PHE A 195 1.25 -11.51 -16.35
CA PHE A 195 1.88 -10.64 -15.35
C PHE A 195 1.47 -11.08 -13.95
N GLY A 196 2.44 -11.12 -13.03
CA GLY A 196 2.17 -11.36 -11.62
C GLY A 196 1.35 -10.22 -11.00
N ARG A 197 0.56 -10.54 -9.97
CA ARG A 197 -0.27 -9.58 -9.23
C ARG A 197 0.52 -8.34 -8.78
N PHE A 198 1.76 -8.52 -8.37
CA PHE A 198 2.61 -7.42 -7.92
C PHE A 198 3.04 -6.49 -9.08
N ALA A 199 3.27 -7.01 -10.29
CA ALA A 199 3.53 -6.20 -11.48
C ALA A 199 2.31 -5.34 -11.87
N LEU A 200 1.11 -5.91 -11.81
CA LEU A 200 -0.14 -5.18 -12.02
C LEU A 200 -0.37 -4.09 -10.98
N LEU A 201 -0.07 -4.38 -9.71
CA LEU A 201 -0.13 -3.39 -8.62
C LEU A 201 0.83 -2.23 -8.88
N ILE A 202 2.07 -2.50 -9.30
CA ILE A 202 3.04 -1.46 -9.68
C ILE A 202 2.51 -0.60 -10.83
N GLN A 203 1.91 -1.20 -11.86
CA GLN A 203 1.28 -0.43 -12.95
C GLN A 203 0.19 0.51 -12.41
N ALA A 204 -0.66 0.06 -11.48
CA ALA A 204 -1.66 0.93 -10.84
C ALA A 204 -1.05 2.08 -10.05
N PHE A 205 0.06 1.85 -9.34
CA PHE A 205 0.79 2.92 -8.64
C PHE A 205 1.47 3.93 -9.57
N VAL A 206 1.96 3.48 -10.73
CA VAL A 206 2.47 4.39 -11.78
C VAL A 206 1.34 5.25 -12.34
N LEU A 207 0.15 4.69 -12.57
CA LEU A 207 -1.01 5.47 -13.00
C LEU A 207 -1.47 6.46 -11.92
N LEU A 208 -1.54 6.03 -10.65
CA LEU A 208 -1.80 6.92 -9.51
C LEU A 208 -0.78 8.07 -9.46
N SER A 209 0.50 7.80 -9.66
CA SER A 209 1.53 8.85 -9.68
C SER A 209 1.31 9.87 -10.80
N LYS A 210 0.90 9.41 -11.99
CA LYS A 210 0.52 10.30 -13.11
C LYS A 210 -0.67 11.17 -12.74
N VAL A 211 -1.70 10.62 -12.07
CA VAL A 211 -2.85 11.38 -11.56
C VAL A 211 -2.39 12.44 -10.54
N LEU A 212 -1.56 12.06 -9.57
CA LEU A 212 -1.07 12.97 -8.52
C LEU A 212 -0.21 14.11 -9.11
N ARG A 213 0.58 13.86 -10.17
CA ARG A 213 1.27 14.94 -10.89
C ARG A 213 0.33 15.83 -11.68
N LEU A 214 -0.67 15.26 -12.37
CA LEU A 214 -1.64 16.01 -13.16
C LEU A 214 -2.47 16.97 -12.27
N THR A 215 -2.86 16.53 -11.07
CA THR A 215 -3.50 17.38 -10.05
C THR A 215 -2.54 18.40 -9.41
N SER A 216 -1.24 18.11 -9.34
CA SER A 216 -0.23 19.02 -8.79
C SER A 216 0.27 20.08 -9.78
N SER A 217 0.16 19.82 -11.09
CA SER A 217 0.65 20.71 -12.14
C SER A 217 0.07 22.13 -12.07
N ARG A 218 0.81 23.07 -12.64
CA ARG A 218 0.46 24.50 -12.76
C ARG A 218 0.30 24.97 -14.21
N ASP A 219 0.53 24.11 -15.20
CA ASP A 219 0.46 24.53 -16.61
C ASP A 219 -0.96 24.89 -17.05
N GLU A 220 -1.08 25.98 -17.79
CA GLU A 220 -2.36 26.62 -18.13
C GLU A 220 -3.01 26.06 -19.41
N GLN A 221 -2.40 25.06 -20.07
CA GLN A 221 -2.83 24.54 -21.37
C GLN A 221 -3.97 23.52 -21.25
N SER A 222 -5.18 24.03 -20.95
CA SER A 222 -6.38 23.26 -20.61
C SER A 222 -6.79 22.14 -21.58
N HIS A 223 -6.48 22.23 -22.89
CA HIS A 223 -6.92 21.20 -23.85
C HIS A 223 -6.05 19.94 -23.79
N LEU A 224 -4.72 20.08 -23.75
CA LEU A 224 -3.80 18.94 -23.67
C LEU A 224 -3.99 18.18 -22.34
N LEU A 225 -4.23 18.92 -21.25
CA LEU A 225 -4.58 18.35 -19.95
C LEU A 225 -5.86 17.50 -19.99
N LYS A 226 -6.85 17.86 -20.83
CA LYS A 226 -8.09 17.08 -20.99
C LYS A 226 -7.83 15.77 -21.71
N ASP A 227 -7.07 15.81 -22.79
CA ASP A 227 -6.77 14.62 -23.59
C ASP A 227 -5.88 13.63 -22.80
N GLU A 228 -4.86 14.13 -22.08
CA GLU A 228 -4.04 13.34 -21.17
C GLU A 228 -4.89 12.74 -20.03
N ALA A 229 -5.76 13.54 -19.39
CA ALA A 229 -6.66 13.05 -18.35
C ALA A 229 -7.58 11.94 -18.86
N GLN A 230 -8.23 12.12 -20.01
CA GLN A 230 -9.10 11.09 -20.57
C GLN A 230 -8.34 9.82 -20.97
N GLN A 231 -7.11 9.93 -21.48
CA GLN A 231 -6.27 8.77 -21.75
C GLN A 231 -5.90 8.01 -20.47
N LEU A 232 -5.53 8.75 -19.41
CA LEU A 232 -5.18 8.18 -18.11
C LEU A 232 -6.39 7.50 -17.45
N GLU A 233 -7.56 8.12 -17.51
CA GLU A 233 -8.83 7.58 -17.02
C GLU A 233 -9.16 6.23 -17.70
N ARG A 234 -9.08 6.19 -19.04
CA ARG A 234 -9.30 4.97 -19.83
C ARG A 234 -8.31 3.87 -19.46
N THR A 235 -7.04 4.23 -19.22
CA THR A 235 -5.99 3.27 -18.84
C THR A 235 -6.22 2.70 -17.43
N VAL A 236 -6.62 3.53 -16.45
CA VAL A 236 -6.98 3.06 -15.10
C VAL A 236 -8.22 2.18 -15.14
N LYS A 237 -9.26 2.55 -15.90
CA LYS A 237 -10.46 1.72 -16.10
C LYS A 237 -10.15 0.38 -16.77
N ALA A 238 -9.26 0.37 -17.77
CA ALA A 238 -8.81 -0.86 -18.42
C ALA A 238 -8.05 -1.78 -17.46
N LEU A 239 -7.15 -1.24 -16.63
CA LEU A 239 -6.43 -2.01 -15.61
C LEU A 239 -7.38 -2.58 -14.53
N LEU A 240 -8.38 -1.82 -14.10
CA LEU A 240 -9.40 -2.28 -13.17
C LEU A 240 -10.24 -3.43 -13.75
N TYR A 241 -10.75 -3.26 -14.98
CA TYR A 241 -11.49 -4.31 -15.69
C TYR A 241 -10.65 -5.56 -15.89
N PHE A 242 -9.39 -5.39 -16.29
CA PHE A 242 -8.43 -6.49 -16.43
C PHE A 242 -8.23 -7.24 -15.10
N GLY A 243 -8.01 -6.52 -14.00
CA GLY A 243 -7.87 -7.10 -12.67
C GLY A 243 -9.08 -7.96 -12.30
N GLN A 244 -10.31 -7.52 -12.61
CA GLN A 244 -11.52 -8.32 -12.41
C GLN A 244 -11.58 -9.59 -13.28
N MET A 245 -11.00 -9.58 -14.48
CA MET A 245 -10.93 -10.76 -15.36
C MET A 245 -9.92 -11.79 -14.87
N GLU A 246 -8.73 -11.36 -14.46
CA GLU A 246 -7.67 -12.26 -13.96
C GLU A 246 -8.16 -13.13 -12.79
N CYS A 247 -9.02 -12.55 -11.94
CA CYS A 247 -9.63 -13.20 -10.78
C CYS A 247 -10.54 -14.35 -11.17
N LYS A 248 -11.41 -14.11 -12.15
CA LYS A 248 -12.29 -15.14 -12.73
C LYS A 248 -11.49 -16.25 -13.40
N TRP A 249 -10.34 -15.91 -14.01
CA TRP A 249 -9.49 -16.88 -14.69
C TRP A 249 -8.70 -17.77 -13.71
N ARG A 250 -8.13 -17.20 -12.64
CA ARG A 250 -7.35 -17.92 -11.64
C ARG A 250 -8.19 -18.50 -10.48
N ASN A 251 -9.53 -18.44 -10.53
CA ASN A 251 -10.44 -18.75 -9.41
C ASN A 251 -10.03 -18.07 -8.08
N GLY A 252 -9.49 -16.86 -8.17
CA GLY A 252 -8.91 -16.13 -7.03
C GLY A 252 -9.66 -14.84 -6.73
N VAL A 253 -9.56 -14.37 -5.49
CA VAL A 253 -10.00 -13.02 -5.12
C VAL A 253 -9.05 -11.98 -5.73
N PRO A 254 -9.55 -10.83 -6.21
CA PRO A 254 -8.66 -9.75 -6.63
C PRO A 254 -7.73 -9.29 -5.52
N SER A 255 -6.53 -8.85 -5.90
CA SER A 255 -5.72 -8.00 -5.03
C SER A 255 -6.58 -6.79 -4.65
N CYS A 256 -6.93 -6.72 -3.36
CA CYS A 256 -7.72 -5.63 -2.81
C CYS A 256 -6.97 -4.30 -2.99
N GLU A 257 -5.64 -4.35 -3.01
CA GLU A 257 -4.72 -3.26 -3.24
C GLU A 257 -4.84 -2.71 -4.67
N LEU A 258 -4.83 -3.59 -5.68
CA LEU A 258 -4.95 -3.21 -7.10
C LEU A 258 -6.28 -2.47 -7.34
N HIS A 259 -7.36 -3.00 -6.78
CA HIS A 259 -8.69 -2.39 -6.88
C HIS A 259 -8.76 -1.07 -6.12
N SER A 260 -8.27 -1.04 -4.87
CA SER A 260 -8.24 0.17 -4.04
C SER A 260 -7.48 1.30 -4.73
N ILE A 261 -6.26 1.05 -5.22
CA ILE A 261 -5.41 2.06 -5.86
C ILE A 261 -5.99 2.54 -7.20
N SER A 262 -6.59 1.65 -7.98
CA SER A 262 -7.26 2.03 -9.23
C SER A 262 -8.47 2.94 -8.96
N HIS A 263 -9.31 2.61 -7.96
CA HIS A 263 -10.42 3.48 -7.58
C HIS A 263 -9.97 4.79 -6.90
N ILE A 264 -8.93 4.77 -6.05
CA ILE A 264 -8.32 5.98 -5.48
C ILE A 264 -7.82 6.92 -6.60
N SER A 265 -7.20 6.36 -7.64
CA SER A 265 -6.77 7.14 -8.81
C SER A 265 -7.94 7.84 -9.48
N LEU A 266 -9.03 7.10 -9.75
CA LEU A 266 -10.24 7.68 -10.35
C LEU A 266 -10.90 8.74 -9.46
N ILE A 267 -11.07 8.48 -8.15
CA ILE A 267 -11.60 9.49 -7.21
C ILE A 267 -10.72 10.75 -7.21
N THR A 268 -9.39 10.59 -7.19
CA THR A 268 -8.44 11.71 -7.19
C THR A 268 -8.53 12.55 -8.48
N MET A 269 -8.78 11.91 -9.62
CA MET A 269 -9.04 12.62 -10.88
C MET A 269 -10.37 13.39 -10.80
N TYR A 270 -11.46 12.69 -10.49
CA TYR A 270 -12.83 13.20 -10.50
C TYR A 270 -13.12 14.30 -9.45
N THR A 271 -12.32 14.37 -8.39
CA THR A 271 -12.47 15.36 -7.32
C THR A 271 -11.53 16.56 -7.46
N SER A 272 -10.62 16.53 -8.45
CA SER A 272 -9.70 17.63 -8.74
C SER A 272 -10.37 18.69 -9.59
N SER A 273 -10.51 19.90 -9.05
CA SER A 273 -11.01 21.08 -9.78
C SER A 273 -10.15 21.51 -10.97
N LYS A 274 -8.90 20.99 -11.07
CA LYS A 274 -8.00 21.26 -12.20
C LYS A 274 -8.17 20.29 -13.38
N ILE A 275 -8.81 19.15 -13.17
CA ILE A 275 -8.92 18.11 -14.21
C ILE A 275 -10.30 18.23 -14.86
N PRO A 276 -10.39 18.50 -16.19
CA PRO A 276 -11.66 18.65 -16.89
C PRO A 276 -12.27 17.29 -17.28
N VAL A 277 -12.42 16.41 -16.28
CA VAL A 277 -13.04 15.08 -16.38
C VAL A 277 -14.09 14.95 -15.28
N GLU A 278 -15.35 14.86 -15.69
CA GLU A 278 -16.49 14.76 -14.76
C GLU A 278 -16.59 13.34 -14.18
N MET A 279 -17.01 13.28 -12.92
CA MET A 279 -17.35 12.02 -12.27
C MET A 279 -18.65 11.46 -12.88
N PRO A 280 -18.69 10.20 -13.35
CA PRO A 280 -19.96 9.57 -13.72
C PRO A 280 -20.92 9.55 -12.53
N ASP A 281 -22.21 9.84 -12.74
CA ASP A 281 -23.20 9.92 -11.67
C ASP A 281 -23.19 8.68 -10.79
N ASN A 282 -23.31 7.50 -11.42
CA ASN A 282 -23.33 6.18 -10.78
C ASN A 282 -21.93 5.61 -10.49
N PHE A 283 -20.93 6.43 -10.14
CA PHE A 283 -19.58 5.95 -9.82
C PHE A 283 -19.41 5.56 -8.34
N VAL A 284 -19.97 6.34 -7.41
CA VAL A 284 -19.66 6.22 -5.98
C VAL A 284 -20.50 5.13 -5.31
N GLU A 285 -21.79 5.05 -5.63
CA GLU A 285 -22.75 4.16 -4.99
C GLU A 285 -22.45 2.68 -5.29
N PRO A 286 -22.18 2.25 -6.54
CA PRO A 286 -21.82 0.85 -6.79
C PRO A 286 -20.47 0.46 -6.18
N LEU A 287 -19.51 1.38 -6.11
CA LEU A 287 -18.24 1.17 -5.42
C LEU A 287 -18.46 0.96 -3.92
N ALA A 288 -19.30 1.78 -3.30
CA ALA A 288 -19.66 1.64 -1.90
C ALA A 288 -20.42 0.33 -1.61
N ASP A 289 -21.32 -0.09 -2.51
CA ASP A 289 -22.03 -1.36 -2.39
C ASP A 289 -21.08 -2.57 -2.51
N VAL A 290 -20.08 -2.50 -3.41
CA VAL A 290 -18.99 -3.50 -3.51
C VAL A 290 -18.14 -3.54 -2.23
N LEU A 291 -17.72 -2.40 -1.69
CA LEU A 291 -16.98 -2.35 -0.43
C LEU A 291 -17.80 -2.96 0.72
N ASN A 292 -19.05 -2.52 0.89
CA ASN A 292 -19.97 -2.99 1.92
C ASN A 292 -20.30 -4.50 1.83
N SER A 293 -20.13 -5.15 0.67
CA SER A 293 -20.33 -6.60 0.52
C SER A 293 -19.27 -7.46 1.24
N SER A 294 -18.16 -6.87 1.69
CA SER A 294 -17.06 -7.59 2.33
C SER A 294 -17.34 -7.95 3.79
N ASN A 295 -17.06 -9.19 4.19
CA ASN A 295 -17.17 -9.61 5.59
C ASN A 295 -15.90 -9.24 6.39
N TYR A 296 -15.85 -7.99 6.86
CA TYR A 296 -14.71 -7.44 7.61
C TYR A 296 -14.43 -8.17 8.94
N GLU A 297 -15.46 -8.65 9.63
CA GLU A 297 -15.31 -9.47 10.84
C GLU A 297 -14.56 -10.78 10.53
N HIS A 298 -14.92 -11.45 9.43
CA HIS A 298 -14.25 -12.65 8.98
C HIS A 298 -12.78 -12.37 8.61
N MET A 299 -12.51 -11.27 7.89
CA MET A 299 -11.14 -10.87 7.54
C MET A 299 -10.28 -10.65 8.79
N VAL A 300 -10.78 -9.91 9.78
CA VAL A 300 -10.07 -9.65 11.05
C VAL A 300 -9.86 -10.94 11.84
N THR A 301 -10.86 -11.83 11.86
CA THR A 301 -10.77 -13.12 12.53
C THR A 301 -9.78 -14.06 11.82
N ALA A 302 -9.70 -14.03 10.50
CA ALA A 302 -8.69 -14.74 9.72
C ALA A 302 -7.27 -14.18 9.97
N ALA A 303 -7.13 -12.84 10.05
CA ALA A 303 -5.88 -12.16 10.36
C ALA A 303 -5.34 -12.45 11.78
N ARG A 304 -6.23 -12.77 12.73
CA ARG A 304 -5.88 -13.30 14.08
C ARG A 304 -5.38 -14.74 14.04
N ARG A 305 -5.71 -15.51 12.99
CA ARG A 305 -5.29 -16.91 12.76
C ARG A 305 -4.11 -17.00 11.76
N GLY A 306 -3.39 -15.91 11.52
CA GLY A 306 -2.23 -15.85 10.62
C GLY A 306 -2.55 -15.64 9.14
N ARG A 307 -3.82 -15.55 8.73
CA ARG A 307 -4.23 -15.25 7.35
C ARG A 307 -4.60 -13.77 7.22
N ASP A 308 -3.58 -12.92 7.24
CA ASP A 308 -3.70 -11.47 7.29
C ASP A 308 -3.56 -10.83 5.92
N GLU A 309 -4.68 -10.79 5.19
CA GLU A 309 -4.78 -10.19 3.85
C GLU A 309 -5.34 -8.75 3.90
N ILE A 310 -5.41 -8.15 5.10
CA ILE A 310 -5.95 -6.80 5.29
C ILE A 310 -4.86 -5.78 4.98
N SER A 311 -4.99 -5.10 3.84
CA SER A 311 -4.05 -4.07 3.41
C SER A 311 -4.46 -2.65 3.85
N PRO A 312 -3.53 -1.75 4.22
CA PRO A 312 -3.85 -0.34 4.49
C PRO A 312 -4.52 0.40 3.32
N PHE A 313 -4.36 -0.06 2.07
CA PHE A 313 -5.01 0.53 0.91
C PHE A 313 -6.54 0.38 0.93
N LEU A 314 -7.05 -0.71 1.51
CA LEU A 314 -8.49 -0.94 1.70
C LEU A 314 -9.10 0.13 2.61
N ILE A 315 -8.36 0.54 3.64
CA ILE A 315 -8.74 1.61 4.58
C ILE A 315 -8.78 2.97 3.88
N GLN A 316 -7.80 3.24 3.01
CA GLN A 316 -7.75 4.47 2.21
C GLN A 316 -8.95 4.57 1.25
N ILE A 317 -9.29 3.51 0.51
CA ILE A 317 -10.44 3.57 -0.43
C ILE A 317 -11.78 3.68 0.32
N LEU A 318 -11.93 2.99 1.46
CA LEU A 318 -13.11 3.12 2.32
C LEU A 318 -13.30 4.58 2.74
N TYR A 319 -12.26 5.21 3.28
CA TYR A 319 -12.30 6.61 3.68
C TYR A 319 -12.63 7.55 2.52
N GLN A 320 -11.91 7.43 1.38
CA GLN A 320 -12.14 8.29 0.21
C GLN A 320 -13.57 8.16 -0.35
N THR A 321 -14.12 6.95 -0.38
CA THR A 321 -15.50 6.69 -0.81
C THR A 321 -16.50 7.29 0.18
N SER A 322 -16.29 7.12 1.49
CA SER A 322 -17.12 7.73 2.53
C SER A 322 -17.12 9.26 2.46
N VAL A 323 -15.98 9.91 2.15
CA VAL A 323 -15.90 11.38 1.97
C VAL A 323 -16.76 11.85 0.79
N GLN A 324 -16.88 11.07 -0.29
CA GLN A 324 -17.78 11.41 -1.41
C GLN A 324 -19.25 11.21 -1.02
N LEU A 325 -19.57 10.10 -0.36
CA LEU A 325 -20.93 9.79 0.09
C LEU A 325 -21.45 10.81 1.12
N LEU A 326 -20.62 11.31 2.04
CA LEU A 326 -21.00 12.35 3.02
C LEU A 326 -21.61 13.60 2.36
N LYS A 327 -21.17 13.94 1.15
CA LYS A 327 -21.71 15.08 0.38
C LYS A 327 -23.00 14.73 -0.37
N ARG A 328 -23.14 13.47 -0.81
CA ARG A 328 -24.26 12.98 -1.65
C ARG A 328 -25.47 12.52 -0.83
N GLU A 329 -25.23 11.79 0.25
CA GLU A 329 -26.25 11.17 1.10
C GLU A 329 -26.70 12.09 2.27
N ARG A 330 -26.29 13.38 2.28
CA ARG A 330 -26.64 14.36 3.33
C ARG A 330 -28.17 14.43 3.54
N PRO A 331 -28.69 14.01 4.70
CA PRO A 331 -30.13 14.01 4.96
C PRO A 331 -30.70 15.41 4.89
N LYS A 332 -31.84 15.56 4.19
CA LYS A 332 -32.60 16.80 4.18
C LYS A 332 -33.33 16.98 5.53
N ASN A 333 -33.45 18.21 5.98
CA ASN A 333 -34.21 18.61 7.18
C ASN A 333 -33.81 17.86 8.48
N GLY A 334 -32.52 17.51 8.65
CA GLY A 334 -32.03 16.84 9.86
C GLY A 334 -32.46 15.37 9.99
N GLY A 335 -32.76 14.69 8.88
CA GLY A 335 -33.04 13.25 8.87
C GLY A 335 -31.87 12.39 9.37
N ASP A 336 -32.17 11.13 9.71
CA ASP A 336 -31.18 10.18 10.24
C ASP A 336 -30.17 9.72 9.18
N TRP A 337 -28.94 9.47 9.63
CA TRP A 337 -27.86 8.88 8.83
C TRP A 337 -27.82 7.34 8.93
N GLY A 338 -28.53 6.72 9.87
CA GLY A 338 -28.38 5.30 10.24
C GLY A 338 -28.44 4.28 9.09
N GLU A 339 -29.24 4.51 8.05
CA GLU A 339 -29.36 3.58 6.90
C GLU A 339 -28.41 3.90 5.72
N THR A 340 -27.67 5.01 5.78
CA THR A 340 -26.77 5.49 4.72
C THR A 340 -25.61 4.53 4.45
N ARG A 341 -24.99 4.64 3.26
CA ARG A 341 -23.77 3.89 2.95
C ARG A 341 -22.60 4.39 3.78
N VAL A 342 -22.55 5.68 4.12
CA VAL A 342 -21.53 6.25 5.01
C VAL A 342 -21.43 5.48 6.33
N GLU A 343 -22.55 5.29 7.05
CA GLU A 343 -22.52 4.60 8.35
C GLU A 343 -22.09 3.14 8.22
N LYS A 344 -22.50 2.46 7.14
CA LYS A 344 -22.05 1.09 6.84
C LYS A 344 -20.54 1.01 6.60
N LEU A 345 -19.98 1.94 5.83
CA LEU A 345 -18.52 2.01 5.61
C LEU A 345 -17.74 2.44 6.87
N LYS A 346 -18.32 3.25 7.77
CA LYS A 346 -17.73 3.46 9.11
C LYS A 346 -17.74 2.19 9.95
N GLY A 347 -18.80 1.38 9.87
CA GLY A 347 -18.86 0.05 10.48
C GLY A 347 -17.72 -0.87 9.99
N ALA A 348 -17.42 -0.82 8.68
CA ALA A 348 -16.24 -1.49 8.12
C ALA A 348 -14.92 -0.96 8.73
N LEU A 349 -14.75 0.37 8.82
CA LEU A 349 -13.57 0.98 9.44
C LEU A 349 -13.42 0.61 10.92
N MET A 350 -14.53 0.51 11.68
CA MET A 350 -14.53 0.03 13.07
C MET A 350 -13.99 -1.40 13.20
N TRP A 351 -14.36 -2.30 12.28
CA TRP A 351 -13.77 -3.65 12.24
C TRP A 351 -12.29 -3.61 11.87
N LEU A 352 -11.91 -2.86 10.85
CA LEU A 352 -10.51 -2.75 10.41
C LEU A 352 -9.59 -2.09 11.46
N ASP A 353 -10.12 -1.27 12.37
CA ASP A 353 -9.37 -0.70 13.50
C ASP A 353 -8.83 -1.77 14.45
N LYS A 354 -9.50 -2.93 14.55
CA LYS A 354 -8.99 -4.13 15.26
C LYS A 354 -7.73 -4.75 14.61
N ARG A 355 -7.30 -4.23 13.45
CA ARG A 355 -6.08 -4.63 12.71
C ARG A 355 -5.10 -3.46 12.49
N TRP A 356 -5.59 -2.30 12.09
CA TRP A 356 -4.82 -1.14 11.62
C TRP A 356 -5.42 0.15 12.19
N GLN A 357 -4.66 0.85 13.06
CA GLN A 357 -5.16 2.04 13.77
C GLN A 357 -5.45 3.24 12.83
N LEU A 358 -4.97 3.19 11.59
CA LEU A 358 -5.36 4.12 10.52
C LEU A 358 -6.89 4.14 10.30
N ALA A 359 -7.57 3.01 10.45
CA ALA A 359 -9.02 2.93 10.25
C ALA A 359 -9.80 3.67 11.35
N GLY A 360 -9.37 3.58 12.61
CA GLY A 360 -9.92 4.38 13.71
C GLY A 360 -9.75 5.89 13.50
N VAL A 361 -8.56 6.31 13.05
CA VAL A 361 -8.27 7.73 12.73
C VAL A 361 -9.18 8.24 11.60
N PHE A 362 -9.35 7.47 10.52
CA PHE A 362 -10.23 7.85 9.42
C PHE A 362 -11.72 7.83 9.81
N ARG A 363 -12.16 6.89 10.66
CA ARG A 363 -13.53 6.89 11.18
C ARG A 363 -13.82 8.17 12.00
N GLN A 364 -12.90 8.56 12.89
CA GLN A 364 -13.01 9.81 13.65
C GLN A 364 -13.02 11.05 12.74
N ALA A 365 -12.23 11.05 11.66
CA ALA A 365 -12.23 12.14 10.68
C ALA A 365 -13.57 12.26 9.93
N LEU A 366 -14.21 11.13 9.57
CA LEU A 366 -15.55 11.11 8.96
C LEU A 366 -16.62 11.62 9.93
N GLU A 367 -16.56 11.20 11.20
CA GLU A 367 -17.47 11.65 12.26
C GLU A 367 -17.37 13.17 12.46
N ALA A 368 -16.15 13.73 12.50
CA ALA A 368 -15.92 15.17 12.58
C ALA A 368 -16.48 15.94 11.37
N GLN A 369 -16.29 15.42 10.14
CA GLN A 369 -16.85 16.01 8.92
C GLN A 369 -18.38 15.99 8.91
N GLN A 370 -19.00 14.90 9.35
CA GLN A 370 -20.46 14.78 9.43
C GLN A 370 -21.08 15.72 10.47
N ILE A 371 -20.42 15.89 11.63
CA ILE A 371 -20.81 16.87 12.65
C ILE A 371 -20.72 18.29 12.08
N ALA A 372 -19.68 18.61 11.29
CA ALA A 372 -19.58 19.91 10.62
C ALA A 372 -20.72 20.14 9.62
N LEU A 373 -20.98 19.18 8.73
CA LEU A 373 -22.08 19.24 7.74
C LEU A 373 -23.47 19.33 8.39
N SER A 374 -23.65 18.76 9.59
CA SER A 374 -24.90 18.84 10.36
C SER A 374 -25.08 20.16 11.13
N ARG A 375 -24.06 21.04 11.15
CA ARG A 375 -24.13 22.40 11.73
C ARG A 375 -24.34 23.49 10.68
N GLU A 376 -24.22 23.14 9.39
CA GLU A 376 -24.50 24.01 8.25
C GLU A 376 -25.98 23.92 7.78
N THR A 377 -26.85 23.28 8.58
CA THR A 377 -28.31 23.25 8.43
C THR A 377 -28.97 23.96 9.60
#